data_AF-A0A660XKH9-F1
#
_entry.id   AF-A0A660XKH9-F1
#
_cell.length_a   1.000
_cell.length_b   1.000
_cell.length_c   1.000
_cell.angle_alpha   90.00
_cell.angle_beta   90.00
_cell.angle_gamma   90.00
#
_symmetry.space_group_name_H-M   'P 1'
#
loop_
_entity.id
_entity.type
_entity.pdbx_description
1 polymer ?
#
loop_
_entity_poly.entity_id
_entity_poly.type
_entity_poly.pdbx_seq_one_letter_code
_entity_poly.pdbx_strand_id
1 'polypeptide(L)' 'MVYIGSDHAGFEAKSHIIDLVSNMGYSVIDKGTFSPESVDYPDFGVAVGKAVANDPDTSGIIICGTGIG' A
#
# COMPACT_ATOMS: atom_id res chain seq x y z
N MET A 1 -10.92 -0.31 7.71
CA MET A 1 -10.42 -0.79 6.38
C MET A 1 -9.06 -0.15 6.13
N VAL A 2 -8.17 -0.82 5.41
CA VAL A 2 -6.80 -0.33 5.15
C VAL A 2 -6.53 -0.31 3.65
N TYR A 3 -6.09 0.83 3.14
CA TYR A 3 -5.54 0.96 1.79
C TYR A 3 -4.04 0.75 1.85
N ILE A 4 -3.49 -0.08 0.96
CA ILE A 4 -2.06 -0.34 0.93
C ILE A 4 -1.50 -0.17 -0.48
N GLY A 5 -0.29 0.35 -0.59
CA GLY A 5 0.40 0.50 -1.86
C GLY A 5 1.92 0.40 -1.69
N SER A 6 2.62 0.07 -2.76
CA SER A 6 4.07 0.08 -2.81
C SER A 6 4.60 0.33 -4.22
N ASP A 7 5.84 0.77 -4.32
CA ASP A 7 6.61 0.56 -5.55
C ASP A 7 7.11 -0.89 -5.65
N HIS A 8 7.93 -1.15 -6.65
CA HIS A 8 8.56 -2.45 -6.89
C HIS A 8 9.50 -2.88 -5.76
N ALA A 9 10.21 -1.96 -5.12
CA ALA A 9 11.12 -2.27 -4.02
C ALA A 9 10.35 -2.71 -2.77
N GLY A 10 9.13 -2.21 -2.57
CA GLY A 10 8.24 -2.60 -1.47
C GLY A 10 7.34 -3.80 -1.74
N PHE A 11 7.34 -4.38 -2.94
CA PHE A 11 6.33 -5.37 -3.39
C PHE A 11 6.25 -6.62 -2.49
N GLU A 12 7.39 -7.20 -2.12
CA GLU A 12 7.43 -8.40 -1.26
C GLU A 12 6.95 -8.08 0.17
N ALA A 13 7.46 -6.99 0.76
CA ALA A 13 7.04 -6.52 2.07
C ALA A 13 5.54 -6.20 2.12
N LYS A 14 5.00 -5.62 1.05
CA LYS A 14 3.56 -5.33 0.93
C LYS A 14 2.73 -6.60 1.06
N SER A 15 3.11 -7.67 0.37
CA SER A 15 2.39 -8.94 0.39
C SER A 15 2.32 -9.51 1.82
N HIS A 16 3.44 -9.49 2.55
CA HIS A 16 3.45 -9.93 3.95
C HIS A 16 2.60 -9.06 4.88
N ILE A 17 2.57 -7.74 4.64
CA ILE A 17 1.76 -6.81 5.43
C ILE A 17 0.27 -7.00 5.14
N ILE A 18 -0.11 -7.28 3.89
CA ILE A 18 -1.51 -7.60 3.54
C ILE A 18 -1.99 -8.79 4.36
N ASP A 19 -1.21 -9.87 4.41
CA ASP A 19 -1.55 -11.07 5.18
C ASP A 19 -1.64 -10.76 6.69
N LEU A 20 -0.67 -10.03 7.24
CA LEU A 20 -0.65 -9.65 8.64
C LEU A 20 -1.89 -8.84 9.03
N VAL A 21 -2.19 -7.78 8.27
CA VAL A 21 -3.31 -6.88 8.53
C VAL A 21 -4.65 -7.60 8.36
N SER A 22 -4.75 -8.49 7.37
CA SER A 22 -5.94 -9.33 7.17
C SER A 22 -6.14 -10.29 8.35
N ASN A 23 -5.08 -10.92 8.85
CA ASN A 23 -5.13 -11.80 10.03
C ASN A 23 -5.49 -11.06 11.33
N MET A 24 -5.25 -9.75 11.40
CA MET A 24 -5.72 -8.89 12.50
C MET A 24 -7.21 -8.51 12.39
N GLY A 25 -7.91 -8.97 11.35
CA GLY A 25 -9.35 -8.74 11.15
C GLY A 25 -9.69 -7.49 10.34
N TYR A 26 -8.71 -6.82 9.73
CA TYR A 26 -8.95 -5.65 8.88
C TYR A 26 -9.15 -6.05 7.42
N SER A 27 -10.13 -5.46 6.75
CA SER A 27 -10.23 -5.53 5.28
C SER A 27 -9.15 -4.68 4.64
N VAL A 28 -8.45 -5.24 3.65
CA VAL A 28 -7.34 -4.60 2.93
C VAL A 28 -7.71 -4.38 1.47
N ILE A 29 -7.42 -3.19 0.93
CA ILE A 29 -7.52 -2.88 -0.49
C ILE A 29 -6.13 -2.53 -1.01
N ASP A 30 -5.59 -3.41 -1.84
CA ASP A 30 -4.30 -3.21 -2.52
C ASP A 30 -4.45 -2.26 -3.72
N LYS A 31 -3.69 -1.17 -3.71
CA LYS A 31 -3.61 -0.15 -4.76
C LYS A 31 -2.42 -0.34 -5.71
N GLY A 32 -1.71 -1.48 -5.59
CA GLY A 32 -0.54 -1.82 -6.40
C GLY A 32 0.77 -1.50 -5.69
N THR A 33 1.92 -1.66 -6.32
CA THR A 33 2.13 -2.34 -7.61
C THR A 33 1.77 -3.83 -7.55
N PHE A 34 1.46 -4.45 -8.68
CA PHE A 34 1.04 -5.86 -8.73
C PHE A 34 2.13 -6.81 -9.25
N SER A 35 3.33 -6.29 -9.46
CA SER A 35 4.49 -7.05 -9.92
C SER A 35 5.79 -6.50 -9.30
N PRO A 36 6.88 -7.28 -9.29
CA PRO A 36 8.20 -6.79 -8.90
C PRO A 36 8.88 -5.96 -10.00
N GLU A 37 8.19 -5.64 -11.09
CA GLU A 37 8.74 -4.86 -12.20
C GLU A 37 8.88 -3.40 -11.80
N SER A 38 9.94 -2.74 -12.28
CA SER A 38 10.23 -1.35 -11.95
C SER A 38 9.07 -0.43 -12.32
N VAL A 39 8.68 0.39 -11.34
CA VAL A 39 7.58 1.36 -11.40
C VAL A 39 7.89 2.54 -10.49
N ASP A 40 7.19 3.66 -10.72
CA ASP A 40 7.36 4.89 -9.96
C ASP A 40 6.51 4.91 -8.70
N TYR A 41 7.15 5.15 -7.55
CA TYR A 41 6.49 5.19 -6.25
C TYR A 41 5.34 6.23 -6.12
N PRO A 42 5.46 7.48 -6.63
CA PRO A 42 4.45 8.50 -6.43
C PRO A 42 3.05 8.09 -6.91
N ASP A 43 2.94 7.24 -7.93
CA ASP A 43 1.66 6.75 -8.44
C ASP A 43 0.88 5.99 -7.35
N PHE A 44 1.56 5.12 -6.62
CA PHE A 44 0.98 4.34 -5.52
C PHE A 44 0.80 5.18 -4.26
N GLY A 45 1.76 6.08 -4.00
CA GLY A 45 1.69 7.13 -2.99
C GLY A 45 0.38 7.91 -3.04
N VAL A 46 0.12 8.51 -4.20
CA VAL A 46 -1.07 9.31 -4.48
C VAL A 46 -2.35 8.48 -4.47
N ALA A 47 -2.31 7.25 -4.99
CA ALA A 47 -3.49 6.37 -5.02
C ALA A 47 -3.98 6.03 -3.60
N VAL A 48 -3.07 5.68 -2.68
CA VAL A 48 -3.43 5.40 -1.28
C VAL A 48 -3.84 6.69 -0.57
N GLY A 49 -3.09 7.79 -0.72
CA GLY A 49 -3.40 9.06 -0.08
C GLY A 49 -4.79 9.60 -0.46
N LYS A 50 -5.15 9.53 -1.75
CA LYS A 50 -6.49 9.90 -2.22
C LYS A 50 -7.59 8.98 -1.69
N ALA A 51 -7.31 7.69 -1.54
CA ALA A 51 -8.29 6.74 -1.00
C ALA A 51 -8.61 7.06 0.47
N VAL A 52 -7.58 7.26 1.29
CA VAL A 52 -7.74 7.66 2.70
C VAL A 52 -8.43 9.01 2.84
N ALA A 53 -8.06 10.00 2.01
CA ALA A 53 -8.69 11.33 2.06
C ALA A 53 -10.20 11.30 1.72
N ASN A 54 -10.64 10.33 0.90
CA ASN A 54 -12.04 10.17 0.52
C ASN A 54 -12.84 9.26 1.46
N ASP A 55 -12.17 8.45 2.29
CA ASP A 55 -12.77 7.55 3.27
C ASP A 55 -12.13 7.77 4.65
N PRO A 56 -12.60 8.78 5.41
CA PRO A 56 -11.90 9.28 6.61
C PRO A 56 -11.77 8.26 7.75
N ASP A 57 -12.58 7.20 7.75
CA ASP A 57 -12.57 6.14 8.76
C ASP A 57 -11.61 4.99 8.39
N THR A 58 -10.63 5.27 7.52
CA THR A 58 -9.64 4.31 7.02
C THR A 58 -8.21 4.74 7.26
N SER A 59 -7.29 3.78 7.16
CA SER A 59 -5.85 4.02 7.26
C SER A 59 -5.14 3.67 5.95
N GLY A 60 -4.00 4.31 5.70
CA GLY A 60 -3.13 4.04 4.56
C GLY A 60 -1.79 3.46 4.99
N ILE A 61 -1.27 2.48 4.25
CA ILE A 61 0.10 1.97 4.38
C ILE A 61 0.79 2.12 3.02
N ILE A 62 1.96 2.76 3.00
CA ILE A 62 2.75 2.92 1.77
C ILE A 62 4.19 2.45 2.02
N ILE A 63 4.74 1.71 1.06
CA ILE A 63 6.04 1.04 1.19
C ILE A 63 6.90 1.34 -0.04
N CYS A 64 8.15 1.73 0.19
CA CYS A 64 9.20 1.72 -0.81
C CYS A 64 10.50 1.23 -0.19
N GLY A 65 11.61 1.25 -0.93
CA GLY A 65 12.91 0.82 -0.43
C GLY A 65 13.35 1.53 0.87
N THR A 66 12.98 2.79 1.08
CA THR A 66 13.39 3.58 2.28
C THR A 66 12.24 4.22 3.05
N GLY A 67 11.05 4.30 2.47
CA GLY A 67 9.88 5.00 3.03
C GLY A 67 9.93 6.53 2.96
N ILE A 68 10.88 7.14 2.23
CA ILE A 68 11.05 8.60 2.15
C ILE A 68 10.32 9.23 0.96
N GLY A 69 10.18 8.46 -0.13
CA GLY A 69 9.64 8.92 -1.42
C GLY A 69 8.18 9.36 -1.36
#